data_AF-A0A356WX62-F1
#
_entry.id   AF-A0A356WX62-F1
#
_cell.length_a   1.000
_cell.length_b   1.000
_cell.length_c   1.000
_cell.angle_alpha   90.00
_cell.angle_beta   90.00
_cell.angle_gamma   90.00
#
_symmetry.space_group_name_H-M   'P 1'
#
loop_
_entity.id
_entity.type
_entity.pdbx_description
1 polymer ?
#
loop_
_entity_poly.entity_id
_entity_poly.type
_entity_poly.pdbx_seq_one_letter_code
_entity_poly.pdbx_strand_id
1 'polypeptide(L)'
;LGIIGMGRIGQPFAQRAQAFGMKIIYHNRSRVEQAIEKNLNATFIPEVRELVEQCDVLSLNCPLTDQTNHLIDEKILELLPEL
;
A
#
# COMPACT_ATOMS: atom_id res chain seq x y z
N LEU A 1 7.60 2.09 -0.77
CA LEU A 1 6.33 2.72 -0.33
C LEU A 1 5.21 1.69 -0.44
N GLY A 2 4.65 1.30 0.70
CA GLY A 2 3.47 0.44 0.80
C GLY A 2 2.20 1.29 0.91
N ILE A 3 1.20 1.02 0.07
CA ILE A 3 -0.09 1.72 0.10
C ILE A 3 -1.21 0.72 0.39
N ILE A 4 -1.98 0.95 1.45
CA ILE A 4 -3.23 0.22 1.70
C ILE A 4 -4.38 1.08 1.17
N GLY A 5 -5.05 0.64 0.10
CA GLY A 5 -6.13 1.39 -0.54
C GLY A 5 -5.72 2.20 -1.78
N MET A 6 -5.46 1.51 -2.89
CA MET A 6 -5.15 2.07 -4.22
C MET A 6 -6.40 2.54 -4.99
N GLY A 7 -7.24 3.36 -4.33
CA GLY A 7 -8.46 3.93 -4.90
C GLY A 7 -8.26 5.35 -5.43
N ARG A 8 -9.31 6.18 -5.34
CA ARG A 8 -9.33 7.58 -5.82
C ARG A 8 -8.22 8.46 -5.22
N ILE A 9 -7.78 8.16 -3.99
CA ILE A 9 -6.70 8.88 -3.30
C ILE A 9 -5.36 8.17 -3.51
N GLY A 10 -5.32 6.84 -3.39
CA GLY A 10 -4.11 6.04 -3.53
C GLY A 10 -3.42 6.18 -4.89
N GLN A 11 -4.17 6.17 -6.00
CA GLN A 11 -3.58 6.23 -7.34
C GLN A 11 -2.87 7.57 -7.63
N PRO A 12 -3.49 8.75 -7.42
CA PRO A 12 -2.77 10.02 -7.56
C PRO A 12 -1.58 10.14 -6.59
N PHE A 13 -1.70 9.62 -5.37
CA PHE A 13 -0.59 9.62 -4.42
C PHE A 13 0.60 8.78 -4.92
N ALA A 14 0.35 7.55 -5.39
CA ALA A 14 1.36 6.69 -6.00
C ALA A 14 2.06 7.34 -7.20
N GLN A 15 1.28 8.01 -8.06
CA GLN A 15 1.82 8.75 -9.22
C GLN A 15 2.83 9.84 -8.80
N ARG A 16 2.54 10.58 -7.72
CA ARG A 16 3.45 11.60 -7.19
C ARG A 16 4.68 10.95 -6.55
N ALA A 17 4.48 9.89 -5.78
CA ALA A 17 5.57 9.16 -5.14
C ALA A 17 6.56 8.56 -6.15
N GLN A 18 6.08 8.05 -7.30
CA GLN A 18 6.94 7.60 -8.39
C GLN A 18 7.84 8.71 -8.94
N ALA A 19 7.35 9.96 -9.03
CA ALA A 19 8.16 11.09 -9.50
C ALA A 19 9.34 11.39 -8.55
N PHE A 20 9.25 10.98 -7.28
CA PHE A 20 10.34 11.02 -6.30
C PHE A 20 11.22 9.75 -6.31
N GLY A 21 11.04 8.85 -7.26
CA GLY A 21 11.82 7.62 -7.39
C GLY A 21 11.41 6.50 -6.45
N MET A 22 10.26 6.61 -5.76
CA MET A 22 9.80 5.56 -4.86
C MET A 22 9.28 4.34 -5.64
N LYS A 23 9.60 3.14 -5.13
CA LYS A 23 8.97 1.88 -5.57
C LYS A 23 7.62 1.70 -4.89
N ILE A 24 6.59 1.35 -5.67
CA ILE A 24 5.21 1.24 -5.20
C ILE A 24 4.82 -0.23 -5.05
N ILE A 25 4.46 -0.60 -3.84
CA ILE A 25 3.72 -1.85 -3.55
C ILE A 25 2.39 -1.49 -2.89
N TYR A 26 1.36 -2.29 -3.13
CA TYR A 26 0.03 -1.96 -2.62
C TYR A 26 -0.82 -3.16 -2.25
N HIS A 27 -1.74 -2.95 -1.31
CA HIS A 27 -2.75 -3.92 -0.92
C HIS A 27 -4.14 -3.31 -1.03
N ASN A 28 -5.08 -4.12 -1.54
CA ASN A 28 -6.52 -3.85 -1.64
C ASN A 28 -7.28 -5.16 -1.43
N ARG A 29 -8.55 -5.07 -1.00
CA ARG A 29 -9.49 -6.20 -1.07
C ARG A 29 -9.64 -6.78 -2.48
N SER A 30 -9.57 -5.92 -3.50
CA SER A 30 -9.60 -6.31 -4.90
C SER A 30 -8.47 -5.63 -5.64
N ARG A 31 -7.68 -6.41 -6.38
CA ARG A 31 -6.60 -5.93 -7.22
C ARG A 31 -7.13 -4.87 -8.19
N VAL A 32 -6.38 -3.79 -8.40
CA VAL A 32 -6.75 -2.81 -9.43
C VAL A 32 -6.57 -3.41 -10.82
N GLU A 33 -7.13 -2.75 -11.84
CA GLU A 33 -6.92 -3.18 -13.22
C GLU A 33 -5.42 -3.23 -13.57
N GLN A 34 -5.02 -4.23 -14.36
CA GLN A 34 -3.61 -4.39 -14.76
C GLN A 34 -3.05 -3.15 -15.47
N ALA A 35 -3.89 -2.38 -16.16
CA ALA A 35 -3.47 -1.13 -16.80
C ALA A 35 -3.01 -0.08 -15.76
N ILE A 36 -3.68 0.00 -14.61
CA ILE A 36 -3.31 0.91 -13.52
C ILE A 36 -1.97 0.49 -12.92
N GLU A 37 -1.76 -0.81 -12.68
CA GLU A 37 -0.48 -1.32 -12.18
C GLU A 37 0.68 -1.02 -13.11
N LYS A 38 0.49 -1.24 -14.42
CA LYS A 38 1.49 -0.93 -15.44
C LYS A 38 1.82 0.56 -15.47
N ASN A 39 0.80 1.42 -15.45
CA ASN A 39 0.98 2.87 -15.49
C ASN A 39 1.71 3.40 -14.25
N LEU A 40 1.44 2.83 -13.08
CA LEU A 40 2.02 3.24 -11.79
C LEU A 40 3.25 2.42 -11.39
N ASN A 41 3.75 1.54 -12.27
CA ASN A 41 4.79 0.54 -11.96
C ASN A 41 4.61 -0.07 -10.55
N ALA A 42 3.37 -0.44 -10.23
CA ALA A 42 2.95 -0.82 -8.89
C ALA A 42 2.75 -2.33 -8.79
N THR A 43 3.22 -2.92 -7.70
CA THR A 43 3.09 -4.36 -7.45
C THR A 43 2.00 -4.62 -6.42
N PHE A 44 1.04 -5.49 -6.75
CA PHE A 44 0.03 -5.94 -5.81
C PHE A 44 0.59 -6.97 -4.83
N ILE A 45 0.33 -6.75 -3.54
CA ILE A 45 0.66 -7.65 -2.45
C ILE A 45 -0.65 -8.14 -1.81
N PRO A 46 -0.94 -9.46 -1.86
CA PRO A 46 -2.21 -9.99 -1.37
C PRO A 46 -2.41 -9.83 0.13
N GLU A 47 -1.35 -9.90 0.93
CA GLU A 47 -1.42 -9.87 2.39
C GLU A 47 -0.82 -8.58 2.96
N VAL A 48 -1.53 -7.93 3.90
CA VAL A 48 -1.03 -6.69 4.54
C VAL A 48 0.30 -6.93 5.25
N ARG A 49 0.44 -8.08 5.91
CA ARG A 49 1.68 -8.47 6.59
C ARG A 49 2.89 -8.42 5.65
N GLU A 50 2.77 -9.07 4.49
CA GLU A 50 3.81 -9.13 3.47
C GLU A 50 4.14 -7.73 2.91
N LEU A 51 3.11 -6.87 2.75
CA LEU A 51 3.32 -5.50 2.29
C LEU A 51 4.14 -4.69 3.29
N VAL A 52 3.86 -4.84 4.58
CA VAL A 52 4.52 -4.09 5.65
C VAL A 52 5.99 -4.49 5.78
N GLU A 53 6.29 -5.80 5.75
CA GLU A 53 7.66 -6.33 5.76
C GLU A 53 8.53 -5.83 4.59
N GLN A 54 7.91 -5.38 3.48
CA GLN A 54 8.59 -4.94 2.26
C GLN A 54 8.62 -3.41 2.07
N CYS A 55 8.08 -2.61 3.01
CA CYS A 55 8.00 -1.16 2.82
C CYS A 55 8.70 -0.36 3.92
N ASP A 56 9.51 0.62 3.50
CA ASP A 56 10.15 1.60 4.39
C ASP A 56 9.18 2.70 4.86
N VAL A 57 8.10 2.91 4.10
CA VAL A 57 7.05 3.91 4.37
C VAL A 57 5.72 3.26 4.05
N LEU A 58 4.79 3.32 5.02
CA LEU A 58 3.43 2.81 4.90
C LEU A 58 2.42 3.98 4.83
N SER A 59 1.50 3.93 3.88
CA SER A 59 0.43 4.92 3.69
C SER A 59 -0.95 4.24 3.74
N LEU A 60 -1.85 4.77 4.58
CA LEU A 60 -3.21 4.29 4.73
C LEU A 60 -4.19 5.19 3.99
N ASN A 61 -4.76 4.67 2.91
CA ASN A 61 -5.68 5.37 2.01
C ASN A 61 -7.02 4.62 1.89
N CYS A 62 -7.24 3.61 2.74
CA CYS A 62 -8.47 2.81 2.80
C CYS A 62 -9.52 3.44 3.73
N PRO A 63 -10.82 3.18 3.49
CA PRO A 63 -11.87 3.58 4.42
C PRO A 63 -11.77 2.80 5.74
N LEU A 64 -12.29 3.39 6.82
CA LEU A 64 -12.53 2.68 8.08
C LEU A 64 -13.79 1.81 7.95
N THR A 65 -13.62 0.51 8.21
CA THR A 65 -14.63 -0.54 8.21
C THR A 65 -14.28 -1.55 9.30
N ASP A 66 -15.15 -2.50 9.61
CA ASP A 66 -14.83 -3.56 10.58
C ASP A 66 -13.58 -4.37 10.16
N GLN A 67 -13.33 -4.51 8.86
CA GLN A 67 -12.17 -5.24 8.33
C GLN A 67 -10.87 -4.41 8.41
N THR A 68 -10.96 -3.08 8.45
CA THR A 68 -9.80 -2.19 8.46
C THR A 68 -9.56 -1.55 9.84
N ASN A 69 -10.49 -1.72 10.79
CA ASN A 69 -10.32 -1.33 12.17
C ASN A 69 -9.19 -2.17 12.81
N HIS A 70 -8.20 -1.51 13.41
CA HIS A 70 -6.97 -2.14 13.91
C HIS A 70 -6.22 -3.00 12.88
N LEU A 71 -6.38 -2.72 11.58
CA LEU A 71 -5.60 -3.40 10.53
C LEU A 71 -4.09 -3.22 10.73
N ILE A 72 -3.70 -2.05 11.25
CA ILE A 72 -2.34 -1.73 11.68
C ILE A 72 -2.35 -1.70 13.21
N ASP A 73 -2.15 -2.87 13.81
CA ASP A 73 -1.98 -3.04 15.26
C ASP A 73 -0.50 -3.07 15.63
N GLU A 74 -0.21 -3.30 16.93
CA GLU A 74 1.15 -3.41 17.45
C GLU A 74 1.99 -4.46 16.69
N LYS A 75 1.40 -5.64 16.44
CA LYS A 75 2.10 -6.73 15.74
C LYS A 75 2.45 -6.38 14.31
N ILE A 76 1.57 -5.65 13.62
CA ILE A 76 1.84 -5.21 12.25
C ILE A 76 2.91 -4.11 12.26
N LEU A 77 2.89 -3.19 13.23
CA LEU A 77 3.91 -2.14 13.34
C LEU A 77 5.30 -2.71 13.61
N GLU A 78 5.43 -3.78 14.40
CA GLU A 78 6.69 -4.49 14.65
C GLU A 78 7.33 -5.09 13.39
N LEU A 79 6.56 -5.25 12.30
CA LEU A 79 7.07 -5.79 11.03
C LEU A 79 7.66 -4.73 10.11
N LEU A 80 7.53 -3.44 10.44
CA LEU A 80 8.15 -2.38 9.66
C LEU A 80 9.68 -2.50 9.79
N PRO A 81 10.43 -2.51 8.66
CA PRO A 81 11.89 -2.52 8.70
C PRO A 81 12.46 -1.31 9.47
N GLU A 82 13.53 -1.53 10.24
CA GLU A 82 14.35 -0.44 10.78
C GLU A 82 15.14 0.23 9.64
N LEU A 83 15.20 1.57 9.66
CA LEU A 83 15.90 2.41 8.69
C LEU A 83 17.39 2.60 9.01
#